data_AF-A0A9D9CFV1-F1
#
_entry.id   AF-A0A9D9CFV1-F1
#
_cell.length_a   1.000
_cell.length_b   1.000
_cell.length_c   1.000
_cell.angle_alpha   90.00
_cell.angle_beta   90.00
_cell.angle_gamma   90.00
#
_symmetry.space_group_name_H-M   'P 1'
#
loop_
_entity.id
_entity.type
_entity.pdbx_description
1 polymer ?
#
loop_
_entity_poly.entity_id
_entity_poly.type
_entity_poly.pdbx_seq_one_letter_code
_entity_poly.pdbx_strand_id
1 'polypeptide(L)'
;MKSVKFLLAIFALAVGFSVSAQDFSDDKAYGKWGNTLEERKENILASNYLKEAIDAKDFNLATQYFQQLLNNCPAASQQTFARGVTIYKNKAQRARSVAERRTYIDSILFIYDQRVVYFGDHSKNGKDYILDMKARDMMRYCTTDRPLLRSGLKDAVDAAIESGNINLDIVASYYRYLCEDFEYDDNVTSEMILAEYERLSPLFAEISAEDEQFKEAFETSFGNSGAASCENLETLFSAKLEADPDNEALLAQAVQLMSRAQCTSDFFFATTEKYYIAKPSSEIALFLAQGFQNRGENDKALKYLREALAVETDPSKKEPLYAKIALIEVTNQNFAAAADAARELRSINPQNGIAFFILGQCYASTPCKDDKINGASVYWIAYDAMAQAVNFLKDEPELQKAAQHFMNSYRSAFPPQETCFFAELKENERYTILCGFAAGQTTTIRYR
;
A
#
# COMPACT_ATOMS: atom_id res chain seq x y z
N MET A 1 -50.69 61.55 3.72
CA MET A 1 -51.02 62.31 2.48
C MET A 1 -49.83 63.21 2.15
N LYS A 2 -49.56 63.43 0.85
CA LYS A 2 -48.41 64.20 0.27
C LYS A 2 -47.05 63.49 0.48
N SER A 3 -46.34 62.91 -0.49
CA SER A 3 -46.14 63.07 -1.96
C SER A 3 -45.28 64.26 -2.41
N VAL A 4 -44.44 64.03 -3.44
CA VAL A 4 -43.55 64.97 -4.18
C VAL A 4 -42.24 65.31 -3.42
N LYS A 5 -41.01 65.18 -3.96
CA LYS A 5 -40.49 64.69 -5.27
C LYS A 5 -39.06 64.11 -5.15
N PHE A 6 -38.52 63.53 -6.24
CA PHE A 6 -37.09 63.19 -6.43
C PHE A 6 -36.18 64.44 -6.50
N LEU A 7 -34.91 64.30 -6.08
CA LEU A 7 -33.80 65.15 -6.51
C LEU A 7 -32.73 64.30 -7.22
N LEU A 8 -32.65 64.46 -8.55
CA LEU A 8 -31.56 63.95 -9.38
C LEU A 8 -30.31 64.79 -9.11
N ALA A 9 -29.39 64.28 -8.30
CA ALA A 9 -28.07 64.89 -8.11
C ALA A 9 -27.12 64.45 -9.23
N ILE A 10 -27.13 65.18 -10.35
CA ILE A 10 -26.09 65.08 -11.38
C ILE A 10 -24.80 65.65 -10.78
N PHE A 11 -23.93 64.77 -10.26
CA PHE A 11 -22.61 65.16 -9.77
C PHE A 11 -21.56 65.07 -10.88
N ALA A 12 -21.68 65.95 -11.87
CA ALA A 12 -20.64 66.18 -12.86
C ALA A 12 -19.58 67.14 -12.29
N LEU A 13 -18.72 66.63 -11.41
CA LEU A 13 -17.57 67.37 -10.91
C LEU A 13 -16.30 66.82 -11.57
N ALA A 14 -15.89 67.49 -12.65
CA ALA A 14 -14.75 67.11 -13.47
C ALA A 14 -13.44 67.25 -12.71
N VAL A 15 -12.94 66.14 -12.14
CA VAL A 15 -11.51 65.99 -11.88
C VAL A 15 -10.86 65.60 -13.21
N GLY A 16 -10.08 66.53 -13.77
CA GLY A 16 -9.31 66.32 -15.00
C GLY A 16 -8.17 65.33 -14.80
N PHE A 17 -8.48 64.05 -14.60
CA PHE A 17 -7.55 63.00 -14.98
C PHE A 17 -7.46 62.99 -16.50
N SER A 18 -6.25 63.09 -17.02
CA SER A 18 -5.95 62.64 -18.39
C SER A 18 -6.10 61.11 -18.43
N VAL A 19 -7.35 60.65 -18.45
CA VAL A 19 -7.70 59.30 -18.89
C VAL A 19 -7.21 59.21 -20.33
N SER A 20 -6.01 58.68 -20.50
CA SER A 20 -5.63 58.08 -21.77
C SER A 20 -6.64 56.98 -21.99
N ALA A 21 -7.63 57.24 -22.85
CA ALA A 21 -8.63 56.25 -23.19
C ALA A 21 -7.87 55.05 -23.74
N GLN A 22 -7.83 53.97 -22.97
CA GLN A 22 -7.04 52.81 -23.33
C GLN A 22 -7.56 52.29 -24.66
N ASP A 23 -6.70 52.26 -25.67
CA ASP A 23 -7.12 51.96 -27.02
C ASP A 23 -7.39 50.46 -27.16
N PHE A 24 -8.68 50.11 -27.16
CA PHE A 24 -9.16 48.73 -27.29
C PHE A 24 -9.38 48.30 -28.76
N SER A 25 -8.90 49.09 -29.74
CA SER A 25 -9.05 48.78 -31.16
C SER A 25 -8.16 47.63 -31.63
N ASP A 26 -7.04 47.35 -30.96
CA ASP A 26 -6.18 46.20 -31.29
C ASP A 26 -6.90 44.87 -31.10
N ASP A 27 -7.25 44.25 -32.22
CA ASP A 27 -7.91 42.95 -32.29
C ASP A 27 -7.08 41.83 -31.67
N LYS A 28 -5.75 41.86 -31.79
CA LYS A 28 -4.87 40.82 -31.25
C LYS A 28 -4.84 40.84 -29.72
N ALA A 29 -4.90 42.04 -29.13
CA ALA A 29 -4.94 42.20 -27.68
C ALA A 29 -6.36 42.02 -27.11
N TYR A 30 -7.39 42.48 -27.82
CA TYR A 30 -8.73 42.69 -27.24
C TYR A 30 -9.88 41.97 -27.95
N GLY A 31 -9.70 41.37 -29.13
CA GLY A 31 -10.77 40.73 -29.91
C GLY A 31 -11.53 39.63 -29.14
N LYS A 32 -10.85 38.93 -28.22
CA LYS A 32 -11.49 37.94 -27.32
C LYS A 32 -12.55 38.53 -26.38
N TRP A 33 -12.60 39.85 -26.19
CA TRP A 33 -13.60 40.57 -25.39
C TRP A 33 -14.78 41.08 -26.21
N GLY A 34 -14.78 40.96 -27.54
CA GLY A 34 -15.87 41.42 -28.39
C GLY A 34 -15.48 41.60 -29.86
N ASN A 35 -16.44 41.44 -30.75
CA ASN A 35 -16.24 41.60 -32.19
C ASN A 35 -16.11 43.08 -32.58
N THR A 36 -16.80 43.96 -31.84
CA THR A 36 -16.77 45.42 -32.03
C THR A 36 -15.97 46.13 -30.94
N LEU A 37 -15.51 47.35 -31.22
CA LEU A 37 -14.81 48.20 -30.25
C LEU A 37 -15.65 48.50 -29.00
N GLU A 38 -16.97 48.67 -29.15
CA GLU A 38 -17.86 48.96 -28.01
C GLU A 38 -18.09 47.72 -27.14
N GLU A 39 -18.30 46.53 -27.73
CA GLU A 39 -18.37 45.27 -26.96
C GLU A 39 -17.08 45.03 -26.16
N ARG A 40 -15.90 45.28 -26.77
CA ARG A 40 -14.61 45.16 -26.08
C ARG A 40 -14.51 46.10 -24.89
N LYS A 41 -14.85 47.38 -25.08
CA LYS A 41 -14.88 48.38 -23.98
C LYS A 41 -15.82 47.92 -22.86
N GLU A 42 -17.05 47.57 -23.20
CA GLU A 42 -18.08 47.18 -22.24
C GLU A 42 -17.64 45.96 -21.42
N ASN A 43 -17.19 44.90 -22.09
CA ASN A 43 -16.80 43.65 -21.43
C ASN A 43 -15.49 43.80 -20.64
N ILE A 44 -14.51 44.59 -21.09
CA ILE A 44 -13.30 44.88 -20.31
C ILE A 44 -13.65 45.69 -19.05
N LEU A 45 -14.54 46.69 -19.16
CA LEU A 45 -15.03 47.44 -18.01
C LEU A 45 -15.82 46.56 -17.05
N ALA A 46 -16.73 45.71 -17.53
CA ALA A 46 -17.46 44.73 -16.71
C ALA A 46 -16.50 43.77 -15.99
N SER A 47 -15.38 43.37 -16.62
CA SER A 47 -14.34 42.56 -15.97
C SER A 47 -13.59 43.30 -14.87
N ASN A 48 -13.38 44.62 -15.01
CA ASN A 48 -12.80 45.44 -13.95
C ASN A 48 -13.81 45.64 -12.80
N TYR A 49 -15.05 46.02 -13.11
CA TYR A 49 -16.09 46.23 -12.10
C TYR A 49 -16.50 44.93 -11.38
N LEU A 50 -16.43 43.77 -12.04
CA LEU A 50 -16.55 42.45 -11.39
C LEU A 50 -15.49 42.29 -10.27
N LYS A 51 -14.25 42.71 -10.52
CA LYS A 51 -13.17 42.66 -9.52
C LYS A 51 -13.48 43.62 -8.37
N GLU A 52 -13.76 44.87 -8.69
CA GLU A 52 -14.03 45.93 -7.70
C GLU A 52 -15.22 45.60 -6.81
N ALA A 53 -16.30 45.03 -7.37
CA ALA A 53 -17.46 44.59 -6.60
C ALA A 53 -17.13 43.43 -5.65
N ILE A 54 -16.25 42.49 -6.04
CA ILE A 54 -15.76 41.42 -5.15
C ILE A 54 -14.87 41.98 -4.04
N ASP A 55 -13.93 42.88 -4.38
CA ASP A 55 -13.04 43.53 -3.42
C ASP A 55 -13.84 44.37 -2.39
N ALA A 56 -14.91 45.05 -2.85
CA ALA A 56 -15.88 45.76 -2.01
C ALA A 56 -16.89 44.84 -1.28
N LYS A 57 -16.87 43.53 -1.54
CA LYS A 57 -17.78 42.50 -0.99
C LYS A 57 -19.27 42.69 -1.34
N ASP A 58 -19.58 43.43 -2.42
CA ASP A 58 -20.91 43.49 -3.01
C ASP A 58 -21.10 42.32 -3.99
N PHE A 59 -21.40 41.16 -3.42
CA PHE A 59 -21.63 39.93 -4.19
C PHE A 59 -22.92 39.95 -5.02
N ASN A 60 -23.80 40.93 -4.86
CA ASN A 60 -25.00 41.07 -5.69
C ASN A 60 -24.67 41.84 -6.97
N LEU A 61 -24.00 42.98 -6.86
CA LEU A 61 -23.46 43.71 -8.02
C LEU A 61 -22.44 42.85 -8.78
N ALA A 62 -21.56 42.13 -8.08
CA ALA A 62 -20.62 41.20 -8.70
C ALA A 62 -21.31 40.07 -9.48
N THR A 63 -22.49 39.60 -9.05
CA THR A 63 -23.27 38.59 -9.80
C THR A 63 -23.71 39.15 -11.16
N GLN A 64 -24.10 40.42 -11.23
CA GLN A 64 -24.58 41.05 -12.47
C GLN A 64 -23.45 41.12 -13.51
N TYR A 65 -22.27 41.63 -13.12
CA TYR A 65 -21.11 41.67 -14.01
C TYR A 65 -20.61 40.27 -14.39
N PHE A 66 -20.66 39.30 -13.47
CA PHE A 66 -20.32 37.91 -13.79
C PHE A 66 -21.25 37.32 -14.86
N GLN A 67 -22.56 37.52 -14.74
CA GLN A 67 -23.55 37.04 -15.71
C GLN A 67 -23.41 37.74 -17.08
N GLN A 68 -23.16 39.06 -17.09
CA GLN A 68 -22.88 39.81 -18.32
C GLN A 68 -21.67 39.21 -19.07
N LEU A 69 -20.55 38.98 -18.37
CA LEU A 69 -19.34 38.42 -18.97
C LEU A 69 -19.51 36.97 -19.44
N LEU A 70 -20.26 36.16 -18.69
CA LEU A 70 -20.55 34.77 -19.04
C LEU A 70 -21.41 34.66 -20.32
N ASN A 71 -22.35 35.60 -20.51
CA ASN A 71 -23.21 35.65 -21.69
C ASN A 71 -22.50 36.27 -22.90
N ASN A 72 -21.72 37.33 -22.70
CA ASN A 72 -21.16 38.14 -23.78
C ASN A 72 -19.82 37.60 -24.31
N CYS A 73 -18.92 37.18 -23.42
CA CYS A 73 -17.53 36.85 -23.77
C CYS A 73 -16.89 35.79 -22.85
N PRO A 74 -17.50 34.60 -22.68
CA PRO A 74 -17.02 33.60 -21.71
C PRO A 74 -15.57 33.15 -21.95
N ALA A 75 -15.14 33.05 -23.22
CA ALA A 75 -13.77 32.69 -23.59
C ALA A 75 -12.72 33.82 -23.36
N ALA A 76 -13.12 35.02 -22.93
CA ALA A 76 -12.20 36.15 -22.81
C ALA A 76 -11.16 36.00 -21.68
N SER A 77 -11.56 35.40 -20.55
CA SER A 77 -10.72 35.29 -19.36
C SER A 77 -11.15 34.18 -18.40
N GLN A 78 -10.24 33.25 -18.11
CA GLN A 78 -10.42 32.21 -17.09
C GLN A 78 -10.68 32.79 -15.68
N GLN A 79 -10.23 34.03 -15.43
CA GLN A 79 -10.46 34.72 -14.17
C GLN A 79 -11.94 35.07 -13.93
N THR A 80 -12.76 35.19 -14.98
CA THR A 80 -14.21 35.38 -14.85
C THR A 80 -14.83 34.20 -14.10
N PHE A 81 -14.48 32.97 -14.46
CA PHE A 81 -14.94 31.76 -13.78
C PHE A 81 -14.40 31.63 -12.34
N ALA A 82 -13.11 31.91 -12.12
CA ALA A 82 -12.52 31.88 -10.78
C ALA A 82 -13.23 32.87 -9.82
N ARG A 83 -13.52 34.08 -10.29
CA ARG A 83 -14.31 35.09 -9.56
C ARG A 83 -15.77 34.68 -9.37
N GLY A 84 -16.38 34.04 -10.36
CA GLY A 84 -17.70 33.41 -10.24
C GLY A 84 -17.76 32.44 -9.06
N VAL A 85 -16.81 31.51 -8.96
CA VAL A 85 -16.69 30.60 -7.82
C VAL A 85 -16.56 31.37 -6.50
N THR A 86 -15.74 32.43 -6.44
CA THR A 86 -15.63 33.28 -5.23
C THR A 86 -16.96 33.90 -4.81
N ILE A 87 -17.76 34.43 -5.76
CA ILE A 87 -19.08 35.01 -5.51
C ILE A 87 -20.01 33.96 -4.91
N TYR A 88 -20.15 32.82 -5.58
CA TYR A 88 -21.13 31.81 -5.18
C TYR A 88 -20.72 31.06 -3.90
N LYS A 89 -19.42 30.89 -3.61
CA LYS A 89 -18.93 30.45 -2.28
C LYS A 89 -19.38 31.40 -1.17
N ASN A 90 -19.25 32.70 -1.37
CA ASN A 90 -19.68 33.68 -0.37
C ASN A 90 -21.21 33.65 -0.17
N LYS A 91 -21.98 33.53 -1.27
CA LYS A 91 -23.43 33.38 -1.23
C LYS A 91 -23.86 32.08 -0.53
N ALA A 92 -23.24 30.94 -0.83
CA ALA A 92 -23.49 29.67 -0.15
C ALA A 92 -23.20 29.73 1.36
N GLN A 93 -22.17 30.47 1.79
CA GLN A 93 -21.88 30.69 3.20
C GLN A 93 -22.93 31.58 3.91
N ARG A 94 -23.56 32.50 3.18
CA ARG A 94 -24.55 33.47 3.70
C ARG A 94 -26.02 33.08 3.44
N ALA A 95 -26.25 31.95 2.80
CA ALA A 95 -27.59 31.45 2.46
C ALA A 95 -28.44 31.24 3.71
N ARG A 96 -29.73 31.60 3.62
CA ARG A 96 -30.70 31.57 4.72
C ARG A 96 -31.52 30.28 4.77
N SER A 97 -31.37 29.40 3.77
CA SER A 97 -32.04 28.11 3.71
C SER A 97 -31.17 27.05 3.02
N VAL A 98 -31.49 25.78 3.27
CA VAL A 98 -30.83 24.63 2.62
C VAL A 98 -31.02 24.69 1.09
N ALA A 99 -32.21 25.05 0.62
CA ALA A 99 -32.52 25.17 -0.81
C ALA A 99 -31.73 26.30 -1.50
N GLU A 100 -31.63 27.47 -0.87
CA GLU A 100 -30.80 28.58 -1.36
C GLU A 100 -29.31 28.20 -1.38
N ARG A 101 -28.82 27.56 -0.31
CA ARG A 101 -27.44 27.07 -0.23
C ARG A 101 -27.14 26.05 -1.34
N ARG A 102 -28.06 25.12 -1.60
CA ARG A 102 -27.97 24.14 -2.70
C ARG A 102 -27.86 24.84 -4.05
N THR A 103 -28.75 25.79 -4.34
CA THR A 103 -28.73 26.59 -5.58
C THR A 103 -27.37 27.26 -5.82
N TYR A 104 -26.74 27.79 -4.76
CA TYR A 104 -25.41 28.38 -4.88
C TYR A 104 -24.28 27.35 -5.01
N ILE A 105 -24.41 26.15 -4.44
CA ILE A 105 -23.48 25.04 -4.65
C ILE A 105 -23.58 24.52 -6.09
N ASP A 106 -24.80 24.27 -6.59
CA ASP A 106 -25.06 23.87 -7.97
C ASP A 106 -24.47 24.91 -8.96
N SER A 107 -24.57 26.21 -8.62
CA SER A 107 -23.94 27.29 -9.38
C SER A 107 -22.40 27.20 -9.37
N ILE A 108 -21.75 26.84 -8.25
CA ILE A 108 -20.29 26.63 -8.19
C ILE A 108 -19.88 25.49 -9.13
N LEU A 109 -20.60 24.37 -9.10
CA LEU A 109 -20.29 23.21 -9.94
C LEU A 109 -20.45 23.53 -11.43
N PHE A 110 -21.56 24.17 -11.80
CA PHE A 110 -21.79 24.66 -13.17
C PHE A 110 -20.68 25.61 -13.66
N ILE A 111 -20.19 26.50 -12.78
CA ILE A 111 -19.10 27.42 -13.12
C ILE A 111 -17.79 26.67 -13.38
N TYR A 112 -17.51 25.57 -12.67
CA TYR A 112 -16.38 24.70 -13.00
C TYR A 112 -16.59 23.99 -14.34
N ASP A 113 -17.78 23.45 -14.61
CA ASP A 113 -18.06 22.74 -15.86
C ASP A 113 -17.92 23.67 -17.08
N GLN A 114 -18.47 24.88 -17.00
CA GLN A 114 -18.24 25.90 -18.03
C GLN A 114 -16.76 26.30 -18.15
N ARG A 115 -16.03 26.39 -17.02
CA ARG A 115 -14.58 26.67 -17.07
C ARG A 115 -13.79 25.58 -17.79
N VAL A 116 -14.19 24.30 -17.68
CA VAL A 116 -13.62 23.20 -18.47
C VAL A 116 -13.94 23.39 -19.97
N VAL A 117 -15.17 23.75 -20.32
CA VAL A 117 -15.58 23.99 -21.73
C VAL A 117 -14.75 25.10 -22.39
N TYR A 118 -14.50 26.22 -21.69
CA TYR A 118 -13.80 27.37 -22.29
C TYR A 118 -12.28 27.40 -22.07
N PHE A 119 -11.74 26.65 -21.10
CA PHE A 119 -10.32 26.72 -20.70
C PHE A 119 -9.71 25.37 -20.29
N GLY A 120 -10.32 24.25 -20.66
CA GLY A 120 -9.80 22.90 -20.37
C GLY A 120 -8.45 22.59 -21.03
N ASP A 121 -8.12 23.29 -22.13
CA ASP A 121 -6.86 23.21 -22.88
C ASP A 121 -5.77 24.17 -22.35
N HIS A 122 -6.06 24.94 -21.29
CA HIS A 122 -5.14 25.98 -20.81
C HIS A 122 -3.88 25.39 -20.19
N SER A 123 -2.75 25.47 -20.91
CA SER A 123 -1.39 24.96 -20.59
C SER A 123 -0.90 24.90 -19.13
N LYS A 124 -1.39 25.75 -18.22
CA LYS A 124 -1.03 25.75 -16.78
C LYS A 124 -2.17 25.40 -15.82
N ASN A 125 -3.42 25.53 -16.27
CA ASN A 125 -4.63 25.54 -15.44
C ASN A 125 -5.76 24.84 -16.21
N GLY A 126 -5.47 23.67 -16.78
CA GLY A 126 -6.34 22.95 -17.71
C GLY A 126 -7.44 22.16 -17.02
N LYS A 127 -8.02 21.20 -17.75
CA LYS A 127 -9.11 20.31 -17.29
C LYS A 127 -8.80 19.68 -15.93
N ASP A 128 -7.59 19.14 -15.77
CA ASP A 128 -7.03 18.55 -14.55
C ASP A 128 -7.11 19.50 -13.34
N TYR A 129 -6.51 20.69 -13.45
CA TYR A 129 -6.51 21.71 -12.39
C TYR A 129 -7.93 22.21 -12.07
N ILE A 130 -8.77 22.37 -13.10
CA ILE A 130 -10.16 22.82 -12.93
C ILE A 130 -11.00 21.78 -12.19
N LEU A 131 -10.83 20.49 -12.50
CA LEU A 131 -11.55 19.39 -11.85
C LEU A 131 -11.03 19.09 -10.44
N ASP A 132 -9.73 19.23 -10.16
CA ASP A 132 -9.21 19.20 -8.77
C ASP A 132 -9.92 20.25 -7.89
N MET A 133 -10.01 21.51 -8.34
CA MET A 133 -10.72 22.54 -7.59
C MET A 133 -12.22 22.23 -7.42
N LYS A 134 -12.87 21.66 -8.46
CA LYS A 134 -14.26 21.20 -8.39
C LYS A 134 -14.42 20.11 -7.32
N ALA A 135 -13.57 19.08 -7.36
CA ALA A 135 -13.57 17.98 -6.41
C ALA A 135 -13.36 18.45 -4.96
N ARG A 136 -12.41 19.38 -4.72
CA ARG A 136 -12.17 19.97 -3.39
C ARG A 136 -13.38 20.74 -2.84
N ASP A 137 -14.15 21.39 -3.71
CA ASP A 137 -15.41 22.02 -3.30
C ASP A 137 -16.54 21.01 -3.09
N MET A 138 -16.59 19.94 -3.89
CA MET A 138 -17.54 18.84 -3.68
C MET A 138 -17.28 18.13 -2.35
N MET A 139 -16.03 17.85 -1.99
CA MET A 139 -15.66 17.33 -0.66
C MET A 139 -16.07 18.26 0.50
N ARG A 140 -16.26 19.56 0.24
CA ARG A 140 -16.69 20.56 1.23
C ARG A 140 -18.21 20.75 1.31
N TYR A 141 -18.92 20.53 0.21
CA TYR A 141 -20.32 20.95 0.05
C TYR A 141 -21.30 19.84 -0.33
N CYS A 142 -20.82 18.73 -0.91
CA CYS A 142 -21.62 17.65 -1.48
C CYS A 142 -21.54 16.34 -0.67
N THR A 143 -21.02 16.37 0.56
CA THR A 143 -20.77 15.15 1.39
C THR A 143 -22.01 14.30 1.69
N THR A 144 -23.21 14.85 1.57
CA THR A 144 -24.47 14.11 1.73
C THR A 144 -24.98 13.49 0.42
N ASP A 145 -24.45 13.92 -0.73
CA ASP A 145 -24.75 13.37 -2.06
C ASP A 145 -23.54 12.54 -2.49
N ARG A 146 -23.38 11.37 -1.83
CA ARG A 146 -22.21 10.50 -1.97
C ARG A 146 -21.96 10.06 -3.42
N PRO A 147 -22.97 9.66 -4.24
CA PRO A 147 -22.77 9.35 -5.65
C PRO A 147 -22.27 10.55 -6.47
N LEU A 148 -22.81 11.75 -6.27
CA LEU A 148 -22.34 12.96 -6.95
C LEU A 148 -20.88 13.27 -6.55
N LEU A 149 -20.56 13.20 -5.26
CA LEU A 149 -19.20 13.40 -4.75
C LEU A 149 -18.20 12.39 -5.34
N ARG A 150 -18.55 11.10 -5.32
CA ARG A 150 -17.75 10.00 -5.89
C ARG A 150 -17.51 10.22 -7.39
N SER A 151 -18.52 10.63 -8.15
CA SER A 151 -18.38 10.94 -9.58
C SER A 151 -17.44 12.11 -9.83
N GLY A 152 -17.60 13.24 -9.14
CA GLY A 152 -16.74 14.41 -9.35
C GLY A 152 -15.30 14.21 -8.88
N LEU A 153 -15.09 13.35 -7.87
CA LEU A 153 -13.76 12.89 -7.49
C LEU A 153 -13.14 12.00 -8.58
N LYS A 154 -13.91 11.06 -9.16
CA LYS A 154 -13.45 10.24 -10.29
C LYS A 154 -13.08 11.09 -11.50
N ASP A 155 -13.91 12.06 -11.87
CA ASP A 155 -13.63 12.99 -12.98
C ASP A 155 -12.27 13.70 -12.81
N ALA A 156 -11.95 14.10 -11.58
CA ALA A 156 -10.68 14.75 -11.25
C ALA A 156 -9.49 13.78 -11.28
N VAL A 157 -9.64 12.57 -10.75
CA VAL A 157 -8.61 11.51 -10.83
C VAL A 157 -8.32 11.14 -12.28
N ASP A 158 -9.35 10.92 -13.08
CA ASP A 158 -9.20 10.48 -14.47
C ASP A 158 -8.55 11.59 -15.33
N ALA A 159 -8.90 12.87 -15.11
CA ALA A 159 -8.22 14.01 -15.75
C ALA A 159 -6.77 14.23 -15.28
N ALA A 160 -6.46 13.94 -14.02
CA ALA A 160 -5.09 13.98 -13.51
C ALA A 160 -4.23 12.87 -14.15
N ILE A 161 -4.79 11.68 -14.36
CA ILE A 161 -4.12 10.57 -15.07
C ILE A 161 -3.93 10.91 -16.56
N GLU A 162 -4.93 11.49 -17.22
CA GLU A 162 -4.81 11.96 -18.63
C GLU A 162 -3.70 12.99 -18.84
N SER A 163 -3.48 13.89 -17.87
CA SER A 163 -2.49 14.97 -17.95
C SER A 163 -1.11 14.60 -17.40
N GLY A 164 -1.02 13.55 -16.56
CA GLY A 164 0.16 13.21 -15.78
C GLY A 164 0.36 14.06 -14.51
N ASN A 165 -0.49 15.06 -14.26
CA ASN A 165 -0.41 15.93 -13.08
C ASN A 165 -1.17 15.31 -11.90
N ILE A 166 -0.66 14.18 -11.39
CA ILE A 166 -1.30 13.40 -10.33
C ILE A 166 -1.40 14.19 -9.01
N ASN A 167 -2.58 14.14 -8.38
CA ASN A 167 -2.84 14.69 -7.05
C ASN A 167 -3.26 13.58 -6.09
N LEU A 168 -2.31 13.08 -5.29
CA LEU A 168 -2.50 11.87 -4.47
C LEU A 168 -3.53 12.03 -3.34
N ASP A 169 -3.75 13.25 -2.83
CA ASP A 169 -4.84 13.58 -1.91
C ASP A 169 -6.23 13.32 -2.53
N ILE A 170 -6.41 13.71 -3.80
CA ILE A 170 -7.66 13.46 -4.54
C ILE A 170 -7.80 11.98 -4.91
N VAL A 171 -6.72 11.30 -5.28
CA VAL A 171 -6.74 9.84 -5.55
C VAL A 171 -7.13 9.06 -4.29
N ALA A 172 -6.45 9.31 -3.16
CA ALA A 172 -6.75 8.67 -1.90
C ALA A 172 -8.17 9.01 -1.40
N SER A 173 -8.62 10.26 -1.59
CA SER A 173 -9.98 10.68 -1.22
C SER A 173 -11.06 10.03 -2.09
N TYR A 174 -10.87 9.96 -3.41
CA TYR A 174 -11.78 9.24 -4.32
C TYR A 174 -11.94 7.79 -3.87
N TYR A 175 -10.81 7.11 -3.70
CA TYR A 175 -10.78 5.69 -3.38
C TYR A 175 -11.32 5.41 -1.97
N ARG A 176 -11.05 6.27 -0.98
CA ARG A 176 -11.67 6.19 0.35
C ARG A 176 -13.19 6.29 0.27
N TYR A 177 -13.74 7.24 -0.47
CA TYR A 177 -15.21 7.34 -0.62
C TYR A 177 -15.79 6.12 -1.33
N LEU A 178 -15.12 5.58 -2.35
CA LEU A 178 -15.51 4.31 -2.98
C LEU A 178 -15.53 3.14 -1.99
N CYS A 179 -14.50 3.01 -1.14
CA CYS A 179 -14.44 1.98 -0.10
C CYS A 179 -15.53 2.14 0.98
N GLU A 180 -15.77 3.37 1.44
CA GLU A 180 -16.84 3.66 2.40
C GLU A 180 -18.25 3.42 1.80
N ASP A 181 -18.42 3.64 0.49
CA ASP A 181 -19.72 3.48 -0.18
C ASP A 181 -20.14 2.00 -0.32
N PHE A 182 -19.21 1.06 -0.33
CA PHE A 182 -19.49 -0.38 -0.43
C PHE A 182 -20.30 -0.95 0.75
N GLU A 183 -20.29 -0.32 1.92
CA GLU A 183 -21.17 -0.71 3.04
C GLU A 183 -22.62 -0.22 2.87
N TYR A 184 -22.88 0.76 1.99
CA TYR A 184 -24.13 1.55 1.99
C TYR A 184 -24.80 1.74 0.62
N ASP A 185 -24.12 1.43 -0.48
CA ASP A 185 -24.59 1.62 -1.86
C ASP A 185 -24.43 0.30 -2.62
N ASP A 186 -25.54 -0.44 -2.79
CA ASP A 186 -25.58 -1.74 -3.50
C ASP A 186 -25.05 -1.69 -4.95
N ASN A 187 -24.86 -0.49 -5.51
CA ASN A 187 -24.27 -0.28 -6.84
C ASN A 187 -22.73 -0.25 -6.82
N VAL A 188 -22.10 -0.24 -5.63
CA VAL A 188 -20.64 -0.38 -5.46
C VAL A 188 -20.36 -1.83 -5.09
N THR A 189 -19.65 -2.55 -5.97
CA THR A 189 -19.31 -3.96 -5.75
C THR A 189 -17.86 -4.13 -5.28
N SER A 190 -17.54 -5.31 -4.73
CA SER A 190 -16.16 -5.66 -4.36
C SER A 190 -15.25 -5.68 -5.61
N GLU A 191 -15.79 -6.10 -6.75
CA GLU A 191 -15.12 -6.06 -8.07
C GLU A 191 -14.73 -4.62 -8.45
N MET A 192 -15.60 -3.63 -8.21
CA MET A 192 -15.31 -2.22 -8.48
C MET A 192 -14.19 -1.68 -7.59
N ILE A 193 -14.20 -2.01 -6.30
CA ILE A 193 -13.10 -1.64 -5.39
C ILE A 193 -11.79 -2.28 -5.85
N LEU A 194 -11.80 -3.57 -6.16
CA LEU A 194 -10.59 -4.30 -6.56
C LEU A 194 -10.03 -3.82 -7.89
N ALA A 195 -10.88 -3.46 -8.86
CA ALA A 195 -10.47 -2.87 -10.13
C ALA A 195 -9.92 -1.44 -9.98
N GLU A 196 -10.52 -0.60 -9.15
CA GLU A 196 -9.98 0.75 -8.87
C GLU A 196 -8.71 0.68 -7.99
N TYR A 197 -8.56 -0.31 -7.10
CA TYR A 197 -7.29 -0.57 -6.39
C TYR A 197 -6.18 -0.90 -7.38
N GLU A 198 -6.42 -1.85 -8.29
CA GLU A 198 -5.48 -2.25 -9.35
C GLU A 198 -5.07 -1.06 -10.23
N ARG A 199 -6.03 -0.20 -10.59
CA ARG A 199 -5.79 0.98 -11.43
C ARG A 199 -5.00 2.08 -10.72
N LEU A 200 -5.21 2.27 -9.41
CA LEU A 200 -4.69 3.43 -8.67
C LEU A 200 -3.43 3.12 -7.85
N SER A 201 -3.19 1.87 -7.43
CA SER A 201 -1.99 1.47 -6.69
C SER A 201 -0.67 1.86 -7.37
N PRO A 202 -0.51 1.75 -8.71
CA PRO A 202 0.73 2.17 -9.39
C PRO A 202 1.07 3.66 -9.20
N LEU A 203 0.08 4.52 -8.94
CA LEU A 203 0.29 5.95 -8.66
C LEU A 203 1.01 6.19 -7.31
N PHE A 204 1.03 5.18 -6.43
CA PHE A 204 1.68 5.21 -5.11
C PHE A 204 3.01 4.42 -5.06
N ALA A 205 3.54 3.99 -6.21
CA ALA A 205 4.77 3.20 -6.30
C ALA A 205 6.04 4.03 -6.03
N GLU A 206 6.15 5.22 -6.66
CA GLU A 206 7.30 6.12 -6.58
C GLU A 206 6.86 7.50 -6.09
N ILE A 207 6.64 7.64 -4.77
CA ILE A 207 6.13 8.86 -4.15
C ILE A 207 7.17 9.56 -3.27
N SER A 208 6.93 10.84 -2.97
CA SER A 208 7.76 11.59 -2.02
C SER A 208 7.43 11.19 -0.58
N ALA A 209 8.36 11.44 0.35
CA ALA A 209 8.12 11.24 1.78
C ALA A 209 7.01 12.15 2.35
N GLU A 210 6.65 13.23 1.66
CA GLU A 210 5.56 14.13 2.04
C GLU A 210 4.18 13.56 1.63
N ASP A 211 4.16 12.65 0.65
CA ASP A 211 2.96 12.01 0.12
C ASP A 211 2.64 10.64 0.75
N GLU A 212 3.53 10.09 1.58
CA GLU A 212 3.37 8.76 2.19
C GLU A 212 2.06 8.64 2.99
N GLN A 213 1.60 9.74 3.60
CA GLN A 213 0.28 9.81 4.28
C GLN A 213 -0.91 9.51 3.36
N PHE A 214 -0.82 9.83 2.06
CA PHE A 214 -1.89 9.57 1.10
C PHE A 214 -1.90 8.10 0.66
N LYS A 215 -0.71 7.50 0.56
CA LYS A 215 -0.56 6.05 0.37
C LYS A 215 -1.08 5.28 1.58
N GLU A 216 -0.70 5.67 2.79
CA GLU A 216 -1.24 5.08 4.03
C GLU A 216 -2.78 5.18 4.07
N ALA A 217 -3.35 6.33 3.70
CA ALA A 217 -4.79 6.52 3.62
C ALA A 217 -5.47 5.64 2.55
N PHE A 218 -4.88 5.54 1.35
CA PHE A 218 -5.35 4.67 0.27
C PHE A 218 -5.32 3.18 0.68
N GLU A 219 -4.20 2.74 1.27
CA GLU A 219 -3.98 1.37 1.69
C GLU A 219 -4.85 0.96 2.90
N THR A 220 -5.04 1.88 3.84
CA THR A 220 -5.96 1.71 4.97
C THR A 220 -7.41 1.65 4.50
N SER A 221 -7.79 2.46 3.50
CA SER A 221 -9.12 2.43 2.90
C SER A 221 -9.41 1.09 2.23
N PHE A 222 -8.44 0.51 1.52
CA PHE A 222 -8.60 -0.83 0.95
C PHE A 222 -8.74 -1.91 2.05
N GLY A 223 -7.84 -1.92 3.03
CA GLY A 223 -7.86 -2.91 4.12
C GLY A 223 -9.15 -2.89 4.94
N ASN A 224 -9.71 -1.70 5.20
CA ASN A 224 -10.94 -1.53 5.97
C ASN A 224 -12.23 -1.67 5.16
N SER A 225 -12.15 -1.76 3.82
CA SER A 225 -13.33 -1.79 2.93
C SER A 225 -14.23 -3.03 3.08
N GLY A 226 -13.72 -4.13 3.64
CA GLY A 226 -14.40 -5.44 3.60
C GLY A 226 -14.41 -6.12 2.22
N ALA A 227 -14.23 -5.38 1.12
CA ALA A 227 -14.07 -5.92 -0.23
C ALA A 227 -12.78 -6.76 -0.38
N ALA A 228 -11.76 -6.50 0.44
CA ALA A 228 -10.51 -7.27 0.50
C ALA A 228 -10.61 -8.61 1.27
N SER A 229 -11.82 -9.14 1.50
CA SER A 229 -12.00 -10.45 2.15
C SER A 229 -11.51 -11.59 1.26
N CYS A 230 -11.05 -12.70 1.85
CA CYS A 230 -10.59 -13.86 1.08
C CYS A 230 -11.67 -14.45 0.18
N GLU A 231 -12.94 -14.41 0.57
CA GLU A 231 -14.08 -14.87 -0.24
C GLU A 231 -14.27 -13.99 -1.49
N ASN A 232 -14.19 -12.67 -1.35
CA ASN A 232 -14.27 -11.73 -2.47
C ASN A 232 -13.07 -11.86 -3.42
N LEU A 233 -11.86 -11.95 -2.85
CA LEU A 233 -10.63 -12.13 -3.63
C LEU A 233 -10.63 -13.47 -4.38
N GLU A 234 -11.02 -14.57 -3.73
CA GLU A 234 -11.12 -15.89 -4.34
C GLU A 234 -12.17 -15.92 -5.46
N THR A 235 -13.34 -15.31 -5.25
CA THR A 235 -14.38 -15.18 -6.29
C THR A 235 -13.87 -14.40 -7.50
N LEU A 236 -13.26 -13.22 -7.28
CA LEU A 236 -12.71 -12.39 -8.37
C LEU A 236 -11.61 -13.12 -9.14
N PHE A 237 -10.62 -13.66 -8.43
CA PHE A 237 -9.46 -14.27 -9.08
C PHE A 237 -9.79 -15.61 -9.71
N SER A 238 -10.77 -16.37 -9.19
CA SER A 238 -11.28 -17.57 -9.87
C SER A 238 -11.87 -17.19 -11.24
N ALA A 239 -12.78 -16.23 -11.30
CA ALA A 239 -13.40 -15.81 -12.55
C ALA A 239 -12.38 -15.24 -13.56
N LYS A 240 -11.42 -14.43 -13.11
CA LYS A 240 -10.35 -13.91 -13.97
C LYS A 240 -9.41 -15.03 -14.47
N LEU A 241 -8.98 -15.95 -13.60
CA LEU A 241 -8.05 -17.05 -13.95
C LEU A 241 -8.73 -18.23 -14.67
N GLU A 242 -10.05 -18.34 -14.68
CA GLU A 242 -10.76 -19.24 -15.61
C GLU A 242 -10.67 -18.74 -17.06
N ALA A 243 -10.69 -17.41 -17.26
CA ALA A 243 -10.60 -16.80 -18.58
C ALA A 243 -9.15 -16.75 -19.13
N ASP A 244 -8.15 -16.55 -18.27
CA ASP A 244 -6.73 -16.48 -18.64
C ASP A 244 -5.82 -17.18 -17.60
N PRO A 245 -5.74 -18.53 -17.60
CA PRO A 245 -5.21 -19.32 -16.47
C PRO A 245 -3.70 -19.25 -16.23
N ASP A 246 -2.94 -18.74 -17.19
CA ASP A 246 -1.46 -18.72 -17.21
C ASP A 246 -0.90 -17.28 -17.25
N ASN A 247 -1.76 -16.28 -17.03
CA ASN A 247 -1.39 -14.87 -17.02
C ASN A 247 -0.52 -14.53 -15.79
N GLU A 248 0.80 -14.35 -15.98
CA GLU A 248 1.74 -14.08 -14.88
C GLU A 248 1.35 -12.83 -14.06
N ALA A 249 0.88 -11.76 -14.70
CA ALA A 249 0.51 -10.53 -14.01
C ALA A 249 -0.71 -10.73 -13.10
N LEU A 250 -1.72 -11.46 -13.59
CA LEU A 250 -2.91 -11.82 -12.83
C LEU A 250 -2.59 -12.78 -11.67
N LEU A 251 -1.73 -13.78 -11.92
CA LEU A 251 -1.21 -14.69 -10.89
C LEU A 251 -0.45 -13.92 -9.81
N ALA A 252 0.44 -13.00 -10.19
CA ALA A 252 1.19 -12.15 -9.27
C ALA A 252 0.26 -11.28 -8.42
N GLN A 253 -0.75 -10.65 -9.04
CA GLN A 253 -1.75 -9.82 -8.37
C GLN A 253 -2.57 -10.64 -7.36
N ALA A 254 -3.04 -11.83 -7.76
CA ALA A 254 -3.78 -12.74 -6.90
C ALA A 254 -2.94 -13.14 -5.68
N VAL A 255 -1.68 -13.53 -5.91
CA VAL A 255 -0.76 -13.89 -4.81
C VAL A 255 -0.51 -12.71 -3.89
N GLN A 256 -0.28 -11.51 -4.40
CA GLN A 256 -0.04 -10.31 -3.60
C GLN A 256 -1.24 -9.95 -2.72
N LEU A 257 -2.45 -9.87 -3.28
CA LEU A 257 -3.64 -9.46 -2.54
C LEU A 257 -4.10 -10.53 -1.54
N MET A 258 -4.08 -11.81 -1.94
CA MET A 258 -4.50 -12.90 -1.06
C MET A 258 -3.48 -13.17 0.06
N SER A 259 -2.17 -12.97 -0.18
CA SER A 259 -1.16 -13.00 0.90
C SER A 259 -1.41 -11.90 1.93
N ARG A 260 -1.71 -10.67 1.47
CA ARG A 260 -2.00 -9.54 2.35
C ARG A 260 -3.26 -9.76 3.18
N ALA A 261 -4.31 -10.33 2.58
CA ALA A 261 -5.53 -10.72 3.27
C ALA A 261 -5.37 -11.99 4.15
N GLN A 262 -4.16 -12.57 4.22
CA GLN A 262 -3.81 -13.76 5.00
C GLN A 262 -4.67 -14.98 4.65
N CYS A 263 -5.03 -15.12 3.37
CA CYS A 263 -5.83 -16.23 2.90
C CYS A 263 -5.07 -17.57 3.03
N THR A 264 -5.83 -18.66 3.16
CA THR A 264 -5.27 -20.02 3.35
C THR A 264 -6.05 -21.11 2.60
N SER A 265 -6.95 -20.71 1.70
CA SER A 265 -7.80 -21.59 0.89
C SER A 265 -7.02 -22.36 -0.17
N ASP A 266 -7.60 -23.47 -0.64
CA ASP A 266 -6.98 -24.34 -1.64
C ASP A 266 -6.79 -23.62 -2.98
N PHE A 267 -7.72 -22.74 -3.36
CA PHE A 267 -7.57 -21.88 -4.53
C PHE A 267 -6.32 -20.99 -4.44
N PHE A 268 -6.10 -20.34 -3.29
CA PHE A 268 -4.94 -19.49 -3.09
C PHE A 268 -3.62 -20.28 -3.12
N PHE A 269 -3.59 -21.46 -2.49
CA PHE A 269 -2.41 -22.33 -2.59
C PHE A 269 -2.15 -22.79 -4.03
N ALA A 270 -3.16 -23.27 -4.76
CA ALA A 270 -3.02 -23.67 -6.16
C ALA A 270 -2.57 -22.51 -7.08
N THR A 271 -3.11 -21.31 -6.85
CA THR A 271 -2.71 -20.07 -7.55
C THR A 271 -1.26 -19.70 -7.25
N THR A 272 -0.82 -19.85 -5.99
CA THR A 272 0.56 -19.60 -5.58
C THR A 272 1.53 -20.65 -6.14
N GLU A 273 1.13 -21.93 -6.21
CA GLU A 273 1.89 -22.98 -6.89
C GLU A 273 2.07 -22.68 -8.39
N LYS A 274 1.01 -22.24 -9.08
CA LYS A 274 1.10 -21.78 -10.48
C LYS A 274 2.05 -20.60 -10.64
N TYR A 275 1.92 -19.57 -9.80
CA TYR A 275 2.79 -18.40 -9.86
C TYR A 275 4.26 -18.77 -9.59
N TYR A 276 4.52 -19.67 -8.65
CA TYR A 276 5.87 -20.19 -8.39
C TYR A 276 6.48 -20.88 -9.61
N ILE A 277 5.70 -21.63 -10.39
CA ILE A 277 6.20 -22.28 -11.63
C ILE A 277 6.63 -21.22 -12.67
N ALA A 278 5.87 -20.13 -12.81
CA ALA A 278 6.21 -19.03 -13.71
C ALA A 278 7.43 -18.24 -13.21
N LYS A 279 7.52 -18.01 -11.89
CA LYS A 279 8.52 -17.15 -11.26
C LYS A 279 9.01 -17.71 -9.92
N PRO A 280 9.91 -18.71 -9.93
CA PRO A 280 10.42 -19.31 -8.70
C PRO A 280 11.16 -18.28 -7.84
N SER A 281 10.84 -18.23 -6.55
CA SER A 281 11.56 -17.41 -5.57
C SER A 281 11.64 -18.10 -4.21
N SER A 282 12.71 -17.80 -3.47
CA SER A 282 12.92 -18.30 -2.09
C SER A 282 11.79 -17.89 -1.15
N GLU A 283 11.23 -16.69 -1.32
CA GLU A 283 10.11 -16.16 -0.53
C GLU A 283 8.81 -16.96 -0.77
N ILE A 284 8.45 -17.19 -2.04
CA ILE A 284 7.24 -17.96 -2.39
C ILE A 284 7.39 -19.43 -1.95
N ALA A 285 8.60 -20.00 -2.10
CA ALA A 285 8.86 -21.36 -1.62
C ALA A 285 8.74 -21.50 -0.10
N LEU A 286 9.21 -20.52 0.68
CA LEU A 286 9.04 -20.49 2.13
C LEU A 286 7.57 -20.40 2.54
N PHE A 287 6.79 -19.54 1.86
CA PHE A 287 5.34 -19.42 2.07
C PHE A 287 4.62 -20.75 1.78
N LEU A 288 4.83 -21.33 0.58
CA LEU A 288 4.24 -22.61 0.18
C LEU A 288 4.61 -23.72 1.17
N ALA A 289 5.88 -23.80 1.57
CA ALA A 289 6.36 -24.81 2.50
C ALA A 289 5.76 -24.66 3.91
N GLN A 290 5.54 -23.44 4.40
CA GLN A 290 4.83 -23.21 5.66
C GLN A 290 3.38 -23.68 5.57
N GLY A 291 2.69 -23.39 4.46
CA GLY A 291 1.32 -23.82 4.23
C GLY A 291 1.17 -25.33 4.14
N PHE A 292 2.00 -26.00 3.35
CA PHE A 292 2.00 -27.46 3.23
C PHE A 292 2.41 -28.15 4.54
N GLN A 293 3.37 -27.61 5.29
CA GLN A 293 3.69 -28.14 6.62
C GLN A 293 2.49 -28.03 7.59
N ASN A 294 1.77 -26.91 7.59
CA ASN A 294 0.56 -26.74 8.41
C ASN A 294 -0.56 -27.74 8.05
N ARG A 295 -0.56 -28.24 6.81
CA ARG A 295 -1.48 -29.28 6.29
C ARG A 295 -0.96 -30.72 6.49
N GLY A 296 0.26 -30.89 7.03
CA GLY A 296 0.94 -32.19 7.16
C GLY A 296 1.61 -32.71 5.88
N GLU A 297 1.60 -31.93 4.80
CA GLU A 297 2.17 -32.26 3.49
C GLU A 297 3.70 -32.00 3.44
N ASN A 298 4.45 -32.56 4.39
CA ASN A 298 5.89 -32.29 4.57
C ASN A 298 6.73 -32.58 3.31
N ASP A 299 6.40 -33.62 2.54
CA ASP A 299 7.12 -33.94 1.30
C ASP A 299 6.95 -32.85 0.23
N LYS A 300 5.74 -32.28 0.14
CA LYS A 300 5.43 -31.18 -0.78
C LYS A 300 6.10 -29.88 -0.34
N ALA A 301 6.15 -29.62 0.97
CA ALA A 301 6.94 -28.52 1.53
C ALA A 301 8.45 -28.65 1.20
N LEU A 302 9.04 -29.84 1.43
CA LEU A 302 10.44 -30.12 1.12
C LEU A 302 10.75 -29.99 -0.38
N LYS A 303 9.82 -30.36 -1.27
CA LYS A 303 9.95 -30.16 -2.71
C LYS A 303 10.21 -28.69 -3.04
N TYR A 304 9.31 -27.79 -2.66
CA TYR A 304 9.43 -26.36 -2.97
C TYR A 304 10.70 -25.72 -2.39
N LEU A 305 11.07 -26.07 -1.15
CA LEU A 305 12.28 -25.56 -0.51
C LEU A 305 13.56 -26.00 -1.26
N ARG A 306 13.63 -27.28 -1.68
CA ARG A 306 14.77 -27.82 -2.42
C ARG A 306 14.85 -27.26 -3.85
N GLU A 307 13.71 -27.07 -4.52
CA GLU A 307 13.64 -26.45 -5.85
C GLU A 307 14.14 -25.00 -5.81
N ALA A 308 13.70 -24.19 -4.84
CA ALA A 308 14.21 -22.84 -4.66
C ALA A 308 15.71 -22.83 -4.28
N LEU A 309 16.12 -23.69 -3.35
CA LEU A 309 17.51 -23.76 -2.88
C LEU A 309 18.50 -24.11 -4.01
N ALA A 310 18.08 -24.93 -4.98
CA ALA A 310 18.90 -25.35 -6.11
C ALA A 310 19.21 -24.20 -7.10
N VAL A 311 18.37 -23.17 -7.17
CA VAL A 311 18.54 -22.02 -8.07
C VAL A 311 18.94 -20.73 -7.34
N GLU A 312 18.69 -20.63 -6.03
CA GLU A 312 19.10 -19.49 -5.23
C GLU A 312 20.64 -19.36 -5.21
N THR A 313 21.13 -18.12 -5.18
CA THR A 313 22.56 -17.80 -5.13
C THR A 313 22.94 -16.92 -3.94
N ASP A 314 21.99 -16.14 -3.41
CA ASP A 314 22.16 -15.26 -2.25
C ASP A 314 22.22 -16.08 -0.94
N PRO A 315 23.35 -16.06 -0.19
CA PRO A 315 23.46 -16.78 1.08
C PRO A 315 22.40 -16.37 2.11
N SER A 316 22.00 -15.10 2.14
CA SER A 316 20.98 -14.60 3.08
C SER A 316 19.58 -15.11 2.76
N LYS A 317 19.31 -15.50 1.51
CA LYS A 317 18.06 -16.18 1.10
C LYS A 317 18.14 -17.69 1.24
N LYS A 318 19.34 -18.28 1.15
CA LYS A 318 19.57 -19.71 1.45
C LYS A 318 19.40 -20.04 2.92
N GLU A 319 19.79 -19.16 3.83
CA GLU A 319 19.69 -19.40 5.28
C GLU A 319 18.26 -19.81 5.73
N PRO A 320 17.17 -19.05 5.45
CA PRO A 320 15.83 -19.48 5.84
C PRO A 320 15.36 -20.75 5.13
N LEU A 321 15.77 -21.01 3.88
CA LEU A 321 15.45 -22.26 3.17
C LEU A 321 16.08 -23.48 3.87
N TYR A 322 17.37 -23.42 4.20
CA TYR A 322 18.04 -24.49 4.94
C TYR A 322 17.46 -24.66 6.35
N ALA A 323 17.09 -23.57 7.04
CA ALA A 323 16.45 -23.63 8.35
C ALA A 323 15.12 -24.38 8.28
N LYS A 324 14.29 -24.07 7.28
CA LYS A 324 13.00 -24.72 7.06
C LYS A 324 13.15 -26.19 6.68
N ILE A 325 14.09 -26.53 5.79
CA ILE A 325 14.42 -27.93 5.45
C ILE A 325 14.86 -28.69 6.71
N ALA A 326 15.84 -28.17 7.45
CA ALA A 326 16.40 -28.82 8.63
C ALA A 326 15.34 -29.12 9.71
N LEU A 327 14.42 -28.19 9.96
CA LEU A 327 13.29 -28.37 10.90
C LEU A 327 12.31 -29.46 10.44
N ILE A 328 11.95 -29.49 9.16
CA ILE A 328 11.03 -30.52 8.62
C ILE A 328 11.71 -31.89 8.65
N GLU A 329 12.98 -32.00 8.25
CA GLU A 329 13.72 -33.26 8.23
C GLU A 329 13.91 -33.86 9.64
N VAL A 330 14.14 -33.04 10.68
CA VAL A 330 14.14 -33.52 12.08
C VAL A 330 12.78 -34.05 12.50
N THR A 331 11.70 -33.35 12.12
CA THR A 331 10.32 -33.78 12.42
C THR A 331 10.02 -35.13 11.74
N ASN A 332 10.52 -35.32 10.51
CA ASN A 332 10.43 -36.57 9.75
C ASN A 332 11.45 -37.65 10.20
N GLN A 333 12.26 -37.39 11.24
CA GLN A 333 13.35 -38.26 11.74
C GLN A 333 14.45 -38.59 10.70
N ASN A 334 14.55 -37.80 9.63
CA ASN A 334 15.60 -37.88 8.62
C ASN A 334 16.85 -37.12 9.09
N PHE A 335 17.46 -37.62 10.16
CA PHE A 335 18.59 -36.95 10.84
C PHE A 335 19.82 -36.74 9.95
N ALA A 336 19.96 -37.50 8.85
CA ALA A 336 21.01 -37.27 7.86
C ALA A 336 20.82 -35.96 7.10
N ALA A 337 19.68 -35.81 6.40
CA ALA A 337 19.37 -34.59 5.67
C ALA A 337 19.26 -33.36 6.60
N ALA A 338 18.72 -33.56 7.81
CA ALA A 338 18.68 -32.52 8.83
C ALA A 338 20.09 -32.05 9.27
N ALA A 339 21.01 -32.99 9.53
CA ALA A 339 22.37 -32.65 9.91
C ALA A 339 23.14 -31.96 8.79
N ASP A 340 22.94 -32.37 7.53
CA ASP A 340 23.56 -31.73 6.37
C ASP A 340 23.03 -30.29 6.18
N ALA A 341 21.72 -30.10 6.16
CA ALA A 341 21.11 -28.76 6.08
C ALA A 341 21.54 -27.85 7.25
N ALA A 342 21.68 -28.38 8.47
CA ALA A 342 22.15 -27.61 9.62
C ALA A 342 23.67 -27.33 9.60
N ARG A 343 24.48 -28.14 8.91
CA ARG A 343 25.90 -27.80 8.64
C ARG A 343 25.98 -26.67 7.62
N GLU A 344 25.15 -26.67 6.58
CA GLU A 344 25.07 -25.58 5.61
C GLU A 344 24.63 -24.26 6.27
N LEU A 345 23.63 -24.29 7.17
CA LEU A 345 23.29 -23.12 8.01
C LEU A 345 24.49 -22.57 8.77
N ARG A 346 25.32 -23.43 9.38
CA ARG A 346 26.52 -23.00 10.11
C ARG A 346 27.64 -22.51 9.21
N SER A 347 27.64 -22.89 7.93
CA SER A 347 28.58 -22.36 6.94
C SER A 347 28.23 -20.93 6.53
N ILE A 348 26.92 -20.63 6.43
CA ILE A 348 26.38 -19.29 6.13
C ILE A 348 26.48 -18.39 7.37
N ASN A 349 25.97 -18.88 8.51
CA ASN A 349 25.91 -18.16 9.77
C ASN A 349 26.40 -19.06 10.93
N PRO A 350 27.68 -18.93 11.34
CA PRO A 350 28.25 -19.73 12.43
C PRO A 350 27.58 -19.59 13.80
N GLN A 351 26.75 -18.57 14.00
CA GLN A 351 25.99 -18.28 15.23
C GLN A 351 24.49 -18.60 15.09
N ASN A 352 24.06 -19.27 14.02
CA ASN A 352 22.66 -19.63 13.82
C ASN A 352 22.16 -20.62 14.91
N GLY A 353 21.25 -20.16 15.77
CA GLY A 353 20.73 -20.94 16.90
C GLY A 353 19.88 -22.16 16.48
N ILE A 354 19.13 -22.05 15.38
CA ILE A 354 18.33 -23.16 14.82
C ILE A 354 19.28 -24.29 14.39
N ALA A 355 20.39 -23.97 13.75
CA ALA A 355 21.37 -24.96 13.31
C ALA A 355 21.95 -25.77 14.48
N PHE A 356 22.26 -25.12 15.60
CA PHE A 356 22.69 -25.80 16.83
C PHE A 356 21.56 -26.65 17.46
N PHE A 357 20.31 -26.16 17.46
CA PHE A 357 19.14 -26.90 17.94
C PHE A 357 18.87 -28.18 17.14
N ILE A 358 19.02 -28.10 15.81
CA ILE A 358 18.90 -29.26 14.91
C ILE A 358 20.08 -30.23 15.12
N LEU A 359 21.32 -29.74 15.11
CA LEU A 359 22.50 -30.59 15.28
C LEU A 359 22.49 -31.31 16.64
N GLY A 360 22.04 -30.67 17.73
CA GLY A 360 21.90 -31.33 19.02
C GLY A 360 20.97 -32.56 18.97
N GLN A 361 19.82 -32.43 18.30
CA GLN A 361 18.89 -33.56 18.08
C GLN A 361 19.49 -34.63 17.19
N CYS A 362 20.14 -34.23 16.09
CA CYS A 362 20.81 -35.16 15.18
C CYS A 362 21.92 -35.95 15.91
N TYR A 363 22.75 -35.29 16.71
CA TYR A 363 23.81 -35.94 17.48
C TYR A 363 23.27 -36.94 18.50
N ALA A 364 22.18 -36.60 19.21
CA ALA A 364 21.53 -37.50 20.16
C ALA A 364 20.79 -38.69 19.50
N SER A 365 20.46 -38.61 18.20
CA SER A 365 19.67 -39.65 17.50
C SER A 365 20.39 -40.99 17.30
N THR A 366 21.72 -41.00 17.28
CA THR A 366 22.53 -42.16 16.86
C THR A 366 23.54 -42.54 17.95
N PRO A 367 23.30 -43.63 18.71
CA PRO A 367 24.23 -44.08 19.75
C PRO A 367 25.61 -44.48 19.20
N CYS A 368 26.67 -44.13 19.94
CA CYS A 368 28.04 -44.47 19.57
C CYS A 368 28.43 -45.89 20.03
N LYS A 369 28.37 -46.88 19.15
CA LYS A 369 28.72 -48.27 19.53
C LYS A 369 30.22 -48.48 19.79
N ASP A 370 31.06 -47.57 19.30
CA ASP A 370 32.52 -47.67 19.33
C ASP A 370 33.18 -46.87 20.47
N ASP A 371 32.39 -46.20 21.32
CA ASP A 371 32.91 -45.57 22.53
C ASP A 371 33.07 -46.58 23.69
N LYS A 372 33.98 -46.27 24.63
CA LYS A 372 34.20 -47.08 25.84
C LYS A 372 33.09 -46.90 26.91
N ILE A 373 32.02 -46.16 26.61
CA ILE A 373 30.99 -45.71 27.56
C ILE A 373 29.56 -46.03 27.08
N ASN A 374 29.41 -47.07 26.25
CA ASN A 374 28.15 -47.64 25.78
C ASN A 374 27.24 -46.62 25.05
N GLY A 375 27.82 -45.78 24.21
CA GLY A 375 27.11 -44.79 23.40
C GLY A 375 26.84 -43.45 24.06
N ALA A 376 27.25 -43.27 25.32
CA ALA A 376 26.94 -42.07 26.07
C ALA A 376 27.72 -40.82 25.61
N SER A 377 28.78 -40.96 24.79
CA SER A 377 29.59 -39.82 24.36
C SER A 377 28.79 -38.79 23.55
N VAL A 378 27.79 -39.25 22.79
CA VAL A 378 26.99 -38.37 21.90
C VAL A 378 26.14 -37.36 22.68
N TYR A 379 25.79 -37.67 23.93
CA TYR A 379 25.03 -36.75 24.76
C TYR A 379 25.85 -35.54 25.21
N TRP A 380 27.17 -35.66 25.37
CA TRP A 380 28.03 -34.51 25.69
C TRP A 380 28.03 -33.46 24.56
N ILE A 381 28.22 -33.90 23.32
CA ILE A 381 28.22 -33.00 22.16
C ILE A 381 26.81 -32.51 21.81
N ALA A 382 25.77 -33.32 22.04
CA ALA A 382 24.38 -32.89 21.91
C ALA A 382 24.00 -31.83 22.97
N TYR A 383 24.49 -31.99 24.21
CA TYR A 383 24.38 -30.98 25.27
C TYR A 383 25.10 -29.68 24.87
N ASP A 384 26.33 -29.77 24.37
CA ASP A 384 27.11 -28.59 23.96
C ASP A 384 26.44 -27.85 22.79
N ALA A 385 25.89 -28.58 21.82
CA ALA A 385 25.07 -28.00 20.75
C ALA A 385 23.81 -27.31 21.31
N MET A 386 23.06 -27.95 22.21
CA MET A 386 21.88 -27.34 22.83
C MET A 386 22.23 -26.13 23.70
N ALA A 387 23.38 -26.10 24.36
CA ALA A 387 23.86 -24.93 25.10
C ALA A 387 24.12 -23.73 24.18
N GLN A 388 24.72 -23.97 22.99
CA GLN A 388 24.85 -22.93 21.97
C GLN A 388 23.48 -22.49 21.43
N ALA A 389 22.55 -23.42 21.19
CA ALA A 389 21.20 -23.12 20.76
C ALA A 389 20.48 -22.20 21.76
N VAL A 390 20.51 -22.52 23.06
CA VAL A 390 19.94 -21.67 24.14
C VAL A 390 20.57 -20.27 24.14
N ASN A 391 21.88 -20.17 23.91
CA ASN A 391 22.58 -18.87 23.86
C ASN A 391 22.23 -18.02 22.62
N PHE A 392 21.95 -18.64 21.47
CA PHE A 392 21.70 -17.93 20.22
C PHE A 392 20.21 -17.72 19.89
N LEU A 393 19.30 -18.55 20.41
CA LEU A 393 17.84 -18.43 20.22
C LEU A 393 17.18 -17.42 21.16
N LYS A 394 17.86 -16.31 21.51
CA LYS A 394 17.33 -15.33 22.48
C LYS A 394 16.04 -14.64 22.02
N ASP A 395 15.89 -14.47 20.72
CA ASP A 395 14.74 -13.83 20.08
C ASP A 395 13.63 -14.85 19.71
N GLU A 396 13.85 -16.15 19.94
CA GLU A 396 12.91 -17.24 19.67
C GLU A 396 12.58 -18.03 20.96
N PRO A 397 11.78 -17.46 21.88
CA PRO A 397 11.64 -17.97 23.25
C PRO A 397 11.08 -19.40 23.34
N GLU A 398 10.22 -19.83 22.41
CA GLU A 398 9.68 -21.19 22.42
C GLU A 398 10.72 -22.23 21.95
N LEU A 399 11.52 -21.93 20.91
CA LEU A 399 12.64 -22.80 20.54
C LEU A 399 13.73 -22.78 21.61
N GLN A 400 13.98 -21.65 22.27
CA GLN A 400 14.92 -21.55 23.38
C GLN A 400 14.51 -22.46 24.56
N LYS A 401 13.22 -22.46 24.95
CA LYS A 401 12.67 -23.38 25.97
C LYS A 401 12.82 -24.84 25.54
N ALA A 402 12.53 -25.16 24.28
CA ALA A 402 12.70 -26.50 23.74
C ALA A 402 14.18 -26.96 23.79
N ALA A 403 15.11 -26.09 23.38
CA ALA A 403 16.55 -26.32 23.47
C ALA A 403 17.01 -26.55 24.92
N GLN A 404 16.52 -25.75 25.86
CA GLN A 404 16.80 -25.89 27.29
C GLN A 404 16.26 -27.21 27.87
N HIS A 405 15.09 -27.66 27.42
CA HIS A 405 14.53 -28.97 27.78
C HIS A 405 15.40 -30.12 27.25
N PHE A 406 15.76 -30.11 25.97
CA PHE A 406 16.66 -31.11 25.39
C PHE A 406 18.04 -31.10 26.06
N MET A 407 18.61 -29.92 26.34
CA MET A 407 19.88 -29.80 27.07
C MET A 407 19.83 -30.51 28.43
N ASN A 408 18.75 -30.33 29.21
CA ASN A 408 18.58 -31.00 30.49
C ASN A 408 18.38 -32.51 30.33
N SER A 409 17.66 -32.95 29.30
CA SER A 409 17.47 -34.37 28.97
C SER A 409 18.77 -35.06 28.52
N TYR A 410 19.63 -34.39 27.77
CA TYR A 410 20.93 -34.95 27.37
C TYR A 410 21.91 -34.98 28.55
N ARG A 411 21.86 -33.99 29.44
CA ARG A 411 22.64 -33.98 30.69
C ARG A 411 22.31 -35.19 31.58
N SER A 412 21.04 -35.54 31.77
CA SER A 412 20.67 -36.70 32.59
C SER A 412 21.09 -38.05 31.97
N ALA A 413 21.37 -38.07 30.66
CA ALA A 413 21.91 -39.22 29.93
C ALA A 413 23.44 -39.36 29.98
N PHE A 414 24.17 -38.41 30.59
CA PHE A 414 25.63 -38.50 30.74
C PHE A 414 26.07 -39.79 31.44
N PRO A 415 27.26 -40.33 31.15
CA PRO A 415 27.78 -41.51 31.84
C PRO A 415 28.08 -41.20 33.32
N PRO A 416 27.88 -42.16 34.24
CA PRO A 416 28.32 -41.99 35.62
C PRO A 416 29.85 -42.00 35.71
N GLN A 417 30.38 -41.36 36.77
CA GLN A 417 31.82 -41.26 37.02
C GLN A 417 32.55 -42.62 36.96
N GLU A 418 31.93 -43.68 37.48
CA GLU A 418 32.49 -45.04 37.48
C GLU A 418 32.71 -45.59 36.05
N THR A 419 31.74 -45.41 35.14
CA THR A 419 31.86 -45.82 33.74
C THR A 419 32.97 -45.05 33.02
N CYS A 420 33.10 -43.74 33.28
CA CYS A 420 34.20 -42.94 32.73
C CYS A 420 35.57 -43.38 33.27
N PHE A 421 35.66 -43.70 34.56
CA PHE A 421 36.89 -44.17 35.18
C PHE A 421 37.36 -45.49 34.55
N PHE A 422 36.49 -46.48 34.39
CA PHE A 422 36.82 -47.74 33.70
C PHE A 422 37.12 -47.54 32.20
N ALA A 423 36.60 -46.48 31.58
CA ALA A 423 36.91 -46.09 30.22
C ALA A 423 38.24 -45.32 30.06
N GLU A 424 38.93 -45.01 31.16
CA GLU A 424 40.12 -44.12 31.21
C GLU A 424 39.81 -42.69 30.74
N LEU A 425 38.56 -42.24 30.92
CA LEU A 425 38.08 -40.90 30.55
C LEU A 425 37.99 -40.01 31.78
N LYS A 426 38.70 -38.88 31.75
CA LYS A 426 38.81 -37.95 32.88
C LYS A 426 38.01 -36.67 32.64
N GLU A 427 37.27 -36.25 33.66
CA GLU A 427 36.45 -35.03 33.60
C GLU A 427 37.24 -33.79 33.22
N ASN A 428 36.59 -32.91 32.46
CA ASN A 428 37.14 -31.67 31.90
C ASN A 428 38.21 -31.84 30.81
N GLU A 429 38.59 -33.07 30.45
CA GLU A 429 39.45 -33.31 29.28
C GLU A 429 38.64 -33.27 27.97
N ARG A 430 39.34 -32.95 26.87
CA ARG A 430 38.75 -32.83 25.53
C ARG A 430 38.58 -34.21 24.91
N TYR A 431 37.38 -34.52 24.44
CA TYR A 431 37.05 -35.76 23.75
C TYR A 431 36.64 -35.50 22.30
N THR A 432 37.05 -36.37 21.38
CA THR A 432 36.62 -36.32 19.97
C THR A 432 35.64 -37.46 19.72
N ILE A 433 34.45 -37.12 19.25
CA ILE A 433 33.41 -38.10 18.93
C ILE A 433 33.80 -38.85 17.64
N LEU A 434 33.66 -40.17 17.61
CA LEU A 434 34.19 -41.02 16.53
C LEU A 434 33.11 -41.56 15.57
N CYS A 435 31.86 -41.15 15.75
CA CYS A 435 30.68 -41.95 15.38
C CYS A 435 29.44 -41.07 15.16
N GLY A 436 28.49 -41.57 14.36
CA GLY A 436 27.22 -40.91 14.06
C GLY A 436 27.39 -39.53 13.42
N PHE A 437 26.34 -38.70 13.49
CA PHE A 437 26.35 -37.35 12.91
C PHE A 437 27.33 -36.38 13.57
N ALA A 438 27.84 -36.73 14.75
CA ALA A 438 28.81 -35.96 15.52
C ALA A 438 30.28 -36.36 15.26
N ALA A 439 30.57 -37.33 14.39
CA ALA A 439 31.93 -37.78 14.11
C ALA A 439 32.87 -36.60 13.76
N GLY A 440 34.06 -36.60 14.38
CA GLY A 440 35.06 -35.53 14.26
C GLY A 440 34.77 -34.26 15.09
N GLN A 441 33.59 -34.11 15.69
CA GLN A 441 33.31 -33.00 16.61
C GLN A 441 33.99 -33.23 17.95
N THR A 442 34.42 -32.14 18.62
CA THR A 442 35.07 -32.22 19.92
C THR A 442 34.23 -31.61 21.02
N THR A 443 34.14 -32.30 22.15
CA THR A 443 33.35 -31.96 23.34
C THR A 443 34.24 -32.02 24.59
N THR A 444 33.72 -31.58 25.74
CA THR A 444 34.34 -31.80 27.05
C THR A 444 33.72 -33.01 27.76
N ILE A 445 34.55 -33.85 28.39
CA ILE A 445 34.11 -34.99 29.22
C ILE A 445 33.46 -34.46 30.50
N ARG A 446 32.25 -34.96 30.80
CA ARG A 446 31.44 -34.56 31.96
C ARG A 446 30.79 -35.78 32.60
N TYR A 447 30.80 -35.90 33.91
CA TYR A 447 30.07 -36.97 34.59
C TYR A 447 28.60 -36.55 34.83
N ARG A 448 27.75 -37.53 35.14
CA ARG A 448 26.34 -37.32 35.49
C ARG A 448 26.14 -36.54 36.79
#